data_AF-A0A222E517-F1
#
_entry.id   AF-A0A222E517-F1
#
_cell.length_a   1.000
_cell.length_b   1.000
_cell.length_c   1.000
_cell.angle_alpha   90.00
_cell.angle_beta   90.00
_cell.angle_gamma   90.00
#
_symmetry.space_group_name_H-M   'P 1'
#
loop_
_entity.id
_entity.type
_entity.pdbx_description
1 polymer ?
#
loop_
_entity_poly.entity_id
_entity_poly.type
_entity_poly.pdbx_seq_one_letter_code
_entity_poly.pdbx_strand_id
1 'polypeptide(L)'
;MQNAIETLKDLTETQPYRVACQNSGHVQETWGPILRDYERITPQQYRRFLDFDVNQHWTTLYRQVALSLDNNNFRLALAALTADEVNVAGRIDEATDVPGVGIGTASALLCTIDGRWGVWNGTTEAALKKLGLWPIFERGLTIGGRYLVVSDVLIDLGEQLNVTQWELDHLMWLVLQDDPNTVLEPIQKAESGTFNALIEETSGYDLSTCRFVRHSPKSVGLWKKSRANLEHYFGYQRDDNANPYHNAEVVFQFIPSENSATALFVGAYRVLDQWKFPEDQRQHILYRAEFGENDDHPHSRFDLERLPEFEEFVGRVEVEWGTGARAWSQWCNTNQKRIAKHTTQDELLSEAYEKIAAGVKYRTKHDSDREIQVQKTVKAVALKAGCDIETLIKRLAHEQGHRCKITNIPFEPSGWNAPSPDRIDSDDREYADGKVQIVCKWVNFAKGNKPDDVFRELMLQAAECMKGVLTTKSSL
;
A
#
# COMPACT_ATOMS: atom_id res chain seq x y z
N MET A 1 -6.91 -22.18 34.16
CA MET A 1 -5.44 -22.26 34.32
C MET A 1 -4.93 -23.70 34.20
N GLN A 2 -5.34 -24.64 35.06
CA GLN A 2 -4.85 -26.04 35.03
C GLN A 2 -4.94 -26.73 33.64
N ASN A 3 -6.09 -26.64 32.98
CA ASN A 3 -6.31 -27.21 31.63
C ASN A 3 -5.38 -26.57 30.56
N ALA A 4 -5.14 -25.25 30.66
CA ALA A 4 -4.22 -24.55 29.75
C ALA A 4 -2.77 -25.02 29.95
N ILE A 5 -2.34 -25.25 31.20
CA ILE A 5 -1.01 -25.77 31.50
C ILE A 5 -0.85 -27.20 30.97
N GLU A 6 -1.85 -28.07 31.13
CA GLU A 6 -1.82 -29.42 30.58
C GLU A 6 -1.73 -29.39 29.05
N THR A 7 -2.51 -28.55 28.39
CA THR A 7 -2.44 -28.35 26.93
C THR A 7 -1.04 -27.91 26.49
N LEU A 8 -0.45 -26.94 27.19
CA LEU A 8 0.90 -26.44 26.87
C LEU A 8 1.98 -27.49 27.14
N LYS A 9 1.85 -28.29 28.21
CA LYS A 9 2.77 -29.39 28.51
C LYS A 9 2.79 -30.42 27.39
N ASP A 10 1.62 -30.80 26.86
CA ASP A 10 1.56 -31.76 25.74
C ASP A 10 2.29 -31.23 24.50
N LEU A 11 2.21 -29.92 24.24
CA LEU A 11 2.93 -29.28 23.13
C LEU A 11 4.45 -29.29 23.28
N THR A 12 4.97 -29.31 24.51
CA THR A 12 6.43 -29.40 24.76
C THR A 12 7.03 -30.73 24.32
N GLU A 13 6.22 -31.77 24.08
CA GLU A 13 6.69 -33.06 23.59
C GLU A 13 6.81 -33.13 22.06
N THR A 14 6.30 -32.12 21.35
CA THR A 14 6.22 -32.11 19.89
C THR A 14 7.59 -31.85 19.25
N GLN A 15 7.79 -32.36 18.03
CA GLN A 15 9.02 -32.12 17.28
C GLN A 15 9.22 -30.63 16.92
N PRO A 16 8.21 -29.86 16.50
CA PRO A 16 8.35 -28.42 16.27
C PRO A 16 8.85 -27.66 17.49
N TYR A 17 8.34 -27.96 18.69
CA TYR A 17 8.81 -27.34 19.93
C TYR A 17 10.30 -27.62 20.19
N ARG A 18 10.74 -28.87 20.01
CA ARG A 18 12.17 -29.24 20.19
C ARG A 18 13.10 -28.48 19.24
N VAL A 19 12.65 -28.21 18.01
CA VAL A 19 13.38 -27.36 17.06
C VAL A 19 13.43 -25.92 17.55
N ALA A 20 12.32 -25.39 18.05
CA ALA A 20 12.28 -24.04 18.61
C ALA A 20 13.21 -23.84 19.82
N CYS A 21 13.32 -24.83 20.71
CA CYS A 21 14.29 -24.80 21.82
C CYS A 21 15.74 -24.66 21.32
N GLN A 22 16.11 -25.42 20.29
CA GLN A 22 17.46 -25.36 19.71
C GLN A 22 17.73 -23.98 19.08
N ASN A 23 16.75 -23.46 18.35
CA ASN A 23 16.84 -22.14 17.72
C ASN A 23 16.92 -21.02 18.77
N SER A 24 16.11 -21.09 19.84
CA SER A 24 16.07 -20.10 20.92
C SER A 24 17.44 -19.85 21.53
N GLY A 25 18.13 -20.92 21.96
CA GLY A 25 19.46 -20.81 22.55
C GLY A 25 20.45 -20.17 21.59
N HIS A 26 20.47 -20.65 20.34
CA HIS A 26 21.37 -20.10 19.31
C HIS A 26 21.13 -18.61 19.05
N VAL A 27 19.88 -18.18 18.91
CA VAL A 27 19.52 -16.81 18.56
C VAL A 27 19.80 -15.86 19.72
N GLN A 28 19.40 -16.20 20.95
CA GLN A 28 19.64 -15.35 22.11
C GLN A 28 21.13 -15.21 22.43
N GLU A 29 21.92 -16.30 22.37
CA GLU A 29 23.37 -16.25 22.60
C GLU A 29 24.12 -15.46 21.53
N THR A 30 23.68 -15.55 20.27
CA THR A 30 24.34 -14.87 19.15
C THR A 30 23.93 -13.40 19.06
N TRP A 31 22.63 -13.12 19.09
CA TRP A 31 22.08 -11.81 18.76
C TRP A 31 21.76 -10.95 19.97
N GLY A 32 21.48 -11.53 21.15
CA GLY A 32 21.27 -10.77 22.38
C GLY A 32 22.42 -9.78 22.66
N PRO A 33 23.69 -10.23 22.68
CA PRO A 33 24.84 -9.34 22.87
C PRO A 33 25.00 -8.29 21.76
N ILE A 34 24.74 -8.65 20.50
CA ILE A 34 24.86 -7.75 19.34
C ILE A 34 23.82 -6.62 19.42
N LEU A 35 22.57 -6.96 19.75
CA LEU A 35 21.48 -6.00 19.90
C LEU A 35 21.67 -5.12 21.15
N ARG A 36 22.25 -5.68 22.23
CA ARG A 36 22.59 -4.94 23.45
C ARG A 36 23.73 -3.94 23.24
N ASP A 37 24.69 -4.23 22.37
CA ASP A 37 25.73 -3.28 21.92
C ASP A 37 25.18 -2.30 20.86
N TYR A 38 24.10 -1.61 21.24
CA TYR A 38 23.32 -0.77 20.34
C TYR A 38 24.09 0.45 19.82
N GLU A 39 25.22 0.81 20.45
CA GLU A 39 26.13 1.87 19.99
C GLU A 39 26.96 1.42 18.79
N ARG A 40 27.22 0.11 18.63
CA ARG A 40 28.10 -0.42 17.57
C ARG A 40 27.37 -1.22 16.51
N ILE A 41 26.16 -1.71 16.79
CA ILE A 41 25.34 -2.43 15.81
C ILE A 41 25.14 -1.61 14.53
N THR A 42 25.38 -2.24 13.38
CA THR A 42 25.17 -1.61 12.06
C THR A 42 23.72 -1.75 11.59
N PRO A 43 23.23 -0.85 10.71
CA PRO A 43 21.93 -1.01 10.05
C PRO A 43 21.76 -2.39 9.38
N GLN A 44 22.83 -2.93 8.79
CA GLN A 44 22.84 -4.23 8.14
C GLN A 44 22.67 -5.36 9.14
N GLN A 45 23.34 -5.30 10.30
CA GLN A 45 23.17 -6.29 11.36
C GLN A 45 21.76 -6.26 11.95
N TYR A 46 21.20 -5.07 12.19
CA TYR A 46 19.83 -4.94 12.67
C TYR A 46 18.83 -5.50 11.64
N ARG A 47 18.96 -5.12 10.37
CA ARG A 47 18.14 -5.68 9.28
C ARG A 47 18.25 -7.20 9.21
N ARG A 48 19.48 -7.72 9.37
CA ARG A 48 19.76 -9.15 9.32
C ARG A 48 19.03 -9.90 10.43
N PHE A 49 19.01 -9.37 11.65
CA PHE A 49 18.25 -9.99 12.75
C PHE A 49 16.75 -10.11 12.46
N LEU A 50 16.14 -9.09 11.83
CA LEU A 50 14.71 -9.10 11.53
C LEU A 50 14.30 -10.13 10.46
N ASP A 51 15.28 -10.71 9.76
CA ASP A 51 15.03 -11.77 8.79
C ASP A 51 14.80 -13.13 9.48
N PHE A 52 13.78 -13.87 9.04
CA PHE A 52 13.41 -15.16 9.65
C PHE A 52 14.53 -16.20 9.60
N ASP A 53 15.37 -16.21 8.55
CA ASP A 53 16.51 -17.14 8.48
C ASP A 53 17.55 -16.89 9.59
N VAL A 54 17.43 -15.77 10.30
CA VAL A 54 18.32 -15.34 11.37
C VAL A 54 17.64 -15.38 12.73
N ASN A 55 16.46 -14.80 12.89
CA ASN A 55 15.73 -14.89 14.18
C ASN A 55 15.04 -16.24 14.39
N GLN A 56 14.87 -17.05 13.32
CA GLN A 56 14.35 -18.42 13.34
C GLN A 56 13.00 -18.61 14.04
N HIS A 57 12.22 -17.54 14.20
CA HIS A 57 10.99 -17.59 15.00
C HIS A 57 9.92 -16.60 14.55
N TRP A 58 10.27 -15.35 14.29
CA TRP A 58 9.29 -14.34 13.86
C TRP A 58 9.35 -14.10 12.35
N THR A 59 8.32 -14.58 11.67
CA THR A 59 8.21 -14.53 10.21
C THR A 59 7.86 -13.15 9.65
N THR A 60 7.59 -12.15 10.50
CA THR A 60 7.01 -10.87 10.09
C THR A 60 7.77 -9.63 10.58
N LEU A 61 8.86 -9.80 11.33
CA LEU A 61 9.62 -8.67 11.90
C LEU A 61 10.22 -7.73 10.84
N TYR A 62 10.51 -8.24 9.63
CA TYR A 62 11.08 -7.44 8.54
C TYR A 62 10.12 -6.38 7.97
N ARG A 63 8.81 -6.44 8.25
CA ARG A 63 7.77 -5.64 7.57
C ARG A 63 7.93 -4.12 7.73
N GLN A 64 8.45 -3.66 8.87
CA GLN A 64 8.64 -2.22 9.12
C GLN A 64 10.12 -1.81 9.14
N VAL A 65 11.00 -2.63 8.55
CA VAL A 65 12.44 -2.40 8.65
C VAL A 65 12.86 -1.06 8.06
N ALA A 66 12.21 -0.60 6.97
CA ALA A 66 12.53 0.67 6.34
C ALA A 66 12.36 1.87 7.30
N LEU A 67 11.23 1.94 8.01
CA LEU A 67 10.95 3.01 8.97
C LEU A 67 11.87 2.96 10.19
N SER A 68 12.19 1.75 10.66
CA SER A 68 13.11 1.56 11.78
C SER A 68 14.59 1.84 11.41
N LEU A 69 14.96 1.73 10.14
CA LEU A 69 16.32 2.04 9.68
C LEU A 69 16.51 3.53 9.38
N ASP A 70 15.43 4.25 9.08
CA ASP A 70 15.48 5.67 8.81
C ASP A 70 15.95 6.44 10.05
N ASN A 71 16.79 7.47 9.83
CA ASN A 71 17.35 8.32 10.88
C ASN A 71 17.98 7.59 12.09
N ASN A 72 18.44 6.34 11.92
CA ASN A 72 18.92 5.47 13.00
C ASN A 72 17.89 5.18 14.11
N ASN A 73 16.60 5.18 13.78
CA ASN A 73 15.50 4.87 14.71
C ASN A 73 15.72 3.54 15.47
N PHE A 74 16.27 2.52 14.83
CA PHE A 74 16.58 1.23 15.45
C PHE A 74 17.50 1.35 16.67
N ARG A 75 18.46 2.29 16.65
CA ARG A 75 19.34 2.52 17.81
C ARG A 75 18.58 3.17 18.97
N LEU A 76 17.65 4.08 18.68
CA LEU A 76 16.81 4.71 19.71
C LEU A 76 15.93 3.65 20.39
N ALA A 77 15.31 2.76 19.60
CA ALA A 77 14.51 1.66 20.14
C ALA A 77 15.36 0.69 20.97
N LEU A 78 16.55 0.30 20.48
CA LEU A 78 17.45 -0.57 21.25
C LEU A 78 17.99 0.10 22.52
N ALA A 79 18.27 1.41 22.47
CA ALA A 79 18.69 2.17 23.64
C ALA A 79 17.58 2.19 24.71
N ALA A 80 16.34 2.49 24.32
CA ALA A 80 15.19 2.43 25.22
C ALA A 80 15.01 1.02 25.82
N LEU A 81 15.12 -0.02 24.99
CA LEU A 81 15.00 -1.41 25.42
C LEU A 81 16.19 -1.92 26.24
N THR A 82 17.30 -1.19 26.37
CA THR A 82 18.48 -1.61 27.16
C THR A 82 18.72 -0.73 28.39
N ALA A 83 17.88 0.27 28.61
CA ALA A 83 17.91 1.16 29.77
C ALA A 83 17.45 0.42 31.05
N ASP A 84 18.34 -0.39 31.63
CA ASP A 84 18.06 -1.26 32.78
C ASP A 84 17.67 -0.49 34.06
N GLU A 85 17.93 0.82 34.13
CA GLU A 85 17.48 1.75 35.17
C GLU A 85 16.01 2.16 35.05
N VAL A 86 15.41 2.00 33.87
CA VAL A 86 13.99 2.27 33.61
C VAL A 86 13.19 0.99 33.79
N ASN A 87 12.00 1.09 34.39
CA ASN A 87 11.12 -0.07 34.48
C ASN A 87 10.70 -0.56 33.09
N VAL A 88 10.36 -1.84 32.95
CA VAL A 88 10.09 -2.43 31.64
C VAL A 88 8.90 -1.79 30.90
N ALA A 89 7.90 -1.28 31.62
CA ALA A 89 6.80 -0.54 30.99
C ALA A 89 7.33 0.73 30.32
N GLY A 90 8.15 1.53 31.01
CA GLY A 90 8.78 2.73 30.45
C GLY A 90 9.66 2.41 29.24
N ARG A 91 10.47 1.34 29.33
CA ARG A 91 11.31 0.87 28.21
C ARG A 91 10.47 0.54 26.97
N ILE A 92 9.33 -0.12 27.15
CA ILE A 92 8.41 -0.45 26.06
C ILE A 92 7.71 0.78 25.52
N ASP A 93 7.19 1.66 26.37
CA ASP A 93 6.54 2.90 25.95
C ASP A 93 7.49 3.71 25.05
N GLU A 94 8.72 3.97 25.53
CA GLU A 94 9.75 4.69 24.77
C GLU A 94 10.15 4.00 23.47
N ALA A 95 10.30 2.67 23.48
CA ALA A 95 10.62 1.91 22.27
C ALA A 95 9.49 1.95 21.23
N THR A 96 8.23 1.95 21.67
CA THR A 96 7.07 1.98 20.77
C THR A 96 6.73 3.37 20.22
N ASP A 97 7.29 4.43 20.81
CA ASP A 97 7.22 5.79 20.27
C ASP A 97 8.17 5.98 19.07
N VAL A 98 9.11 5.04 18.85
CA VAL A 98 10.05 5.08 17.72
C VAL A 98 9.33 4.66 16.42
N PRO A 99 9.42 5.47 15.34
CA PRO A 99 8.80 5.12 14.06
C PRO A 99 9.27 3.75 13.52
N GLY A 100 8.30 2.91 13.14
CA GLY A 100 8.56 1.57 12.62
C GLY A 100 8.75 0.48 13.70
N VAL A 101 8.55 0.81 14.98
CA VAL A 101 8.68 -0.13 16.10
C VAL A 101 7.34 -0.25 16.83
N GLY A 102 6.55 -1.24 16.47
CA GLY A 102 5.35 -1.61 17.23
C GLY A 102 5.66 -2.54 18.41
N ILE A 103 4.65 -2.79 19.26
CA ILE A 103 4.78 -3.66 20.45
C ILE A 103 5.30 -5.07 20.14
N GLY A 104 4.89 -5.67 19.01
CA GLY A 104 5.38 -6.98 18.58
C GLY A 104 6.89 -6.98 18.31
N THR A 105 7.40 -5.91 17.68
CA THR A 105 8.84 -5.74 17.43
C THR A 105 9.58 -5.42 18.72
N ALA A 106 9.07 -4.47 19.52
CA ALA A 106 9.70 -4.05 20.77
C ALA A 106 9.85 -5.22 21.77
N SER A 107 8.78 -5.99 21.98
CA SER A 107 8.79 -7.13 22.90
C SER A 107 9.62 -8.32 22.39
N ALA A 108 9.68 -8.56 21.07
CA ALA A 108 10.58 -9.55 20.47
C ALA A 108 12.06 -9.17 20.66
N LEU A 109 12.42 -7.92 20.39
CA LEU A 109 13.76 -7.40 20.65
C LEU A 109 14.12 -7.53 22.14
N LEU A 110 13.22 -7.12 23.04
CA LEU A 110 13.41 -7.23 24.48
C LEU A 110 13.62 -8.68 24.94
N CYS A 111 12.78 -9.61 24.46
CA CYS A 111 12.91 -11.05 24.72
C CYS A 111 14.26 -11.59 24.20
N THR A 112 14.78 -11.06 23.09
CA THR A 112 16.09 -11.46 22.55
C THR A 112 17.25 -10.95 23.40
N ILE A 113 17.17 -9.70 23.86
CA ILE A 113 18.23 -8.97 24.59
C ILE A 113 18.33 -9.41 26.06
N ASP A 114 17.19 -9.74 26.66
CA ASP A 114 17.05 -9.94 28.11
C ASP A 114 16.58 -11.36 28.45
N GLY A 115 15.74 -11.98 27.63
CA GLY A 115 15.25 -13.35 27.82
C GLY A 115 14.26 -13.54 28.99
N ARG A 116 14.21 -12.61 29.94
CA ARG A 116 13.28 -12.61 31.08
C ARG A 116 11.85 -12.20 30.72
N TRP A 117 11.67 -11.49 29.62
CA TRP A 117 10.40 -10.85 29.27
C TRP A 117 9.74 -11.52 28.07
N GLY A 118 8.42 -11.73 28.17
CA GLY A 118 7.62 -12.38 27.14
C GLY A 118 7.38 -11.52 25.90
N VAL A 119 7.10 -12.17 24.77
CA VAL A 119 6.71 -11.47 23.54
C VAL A 119 5.22 -11.21 23.56
N TRP A 120 4.81 -9.98 23.24
CA TRP A 120 3.41 -9.63 23.03
C TRP A 120 3.19 -9.21 21.57
N ASN A 121 2.57 -10.11 20.81
CA ASN A 121 2.10 -9.86 19.45
C ASN A 121 0.67 -10.42 19.26
N GLY A 122 0.15 -10.37 18.03
CA GLY A 122 -1.18 -10.89 17.72
C GLY A 122 -1.34 -12.40 17.95
N THR A 123 -0.27 -13.18 17.76
CA THR A 123 -0.23 -14.63 18.05
C THR A 123 -0.38 -14.89 19.54
N THR A 124 0.42 -14.20 20.37
CA THR A 124 0.34 -14.29 21.84
C THR A 124 -1.07 -13.96 22.33
N GLU A 125 -1.65 -12.87 21.84
CA GLU A 125 -3.01 -12.45 22.21
C GLU A 125 -4.06 -13.50 21.84
N ALA A 126 -4.03 -13.99 20.59
CA ALA A 126 -4.97 -15.01 20.13
C ALA A 126 -4.84 -16.32 20.93
N ALA A 127 -3.61 -16.74 21.24
CA ALA A 127 -3.34 -17.95 22.00
C ALA A 127 -3.84 -17.83 23.45
N LEU A 128 -3.50 -16.72 24.14
CA LEU A 128 -3.98 -16.46 25.49
C LEU A 128 -5.51 -16.37 25.54
N LYS A 129 -6.17 -15.80 24.53
CA LYS A 129 -7.63 -15.82 24.42
C LYS A 129 -8.17 -17.25 24.24
N LYS A 130 -7.57 -18.07 23.36
CA LYS A 130 -7.94 -19.47 23.14
C LYS A 130 -7.79 -20.31 24.42
N LEU A 131 -6.78 -20.02 25.23
CA LEU A 131 -6.53 -20.67 26.52
C LEU A 131 -7.37 -20.09 27.68
N GLY A 132 -8.12 -19.01 27.45
CA GLY A 132 -8.90 -18.32 28.49
C GLY A 132 -8.04 -17.61 29.54
N LEU A 133 -6.84 -17.16 29.17
CA LEU A 133 -5.84 -16.50 30.03
C LEU A 133 -5.60 -15.02 29.67
N TRP A 134 -6.31 -14.49 28.68
CA TRP A 134 -6.16 -13.09 28.29
C TRP A 134 -6.56 -12.14 29.43
N PRO A 135 -5.68 -11.22 29.86
CA PRO A 135 -5.96 -10.37 31.01
C PRO A 135 -6.98 -9.26 30.71
N ILE A 136 -7.53 -8.69 31.78
CA ILE A 136 -8.37 -7.50 31.70
C ILE A 136 -7.49 -6.29 32.01
N PHE A 137 -7.59 -5.25 31.19
CA PHE A 137 -6.82 -4.02 31.37
C PHE A 137 -7.62 -2.97 32.13
N GLU A 138 -6.95 -2.30 33.06
CA GLU A 138 -7.47 -1.09 33.67
C GLU A 138 -7.53 0.06 32.64
N ARG A 139 -8.46 0.99 32.82
CA ARG A 139 -8.59 2.15 31.93
C ARG A 139 -7.40 3.08 32.09
N GLY A 140 -6.89 3.60 30.97
CA GLY A 140 -5.84 4.62 30.95
C GLY A 140 -4.41 4.07 30.97
N LEU A 141 -4.21 2.76 30.95
CA LEU A 141 -2.88 2.17 30.83
C LEU A 141 -2.22 2.52 29.48
N THR A 142 -0.94 2.89 29.56
CA THR A 142 -0.02 3.01 28.41
C THR A 142 0.23 1.65 27.76
N ILE A 143 0.95 1.62 26.64
CA ILE A 143 1.28 0.36 25.95
C ILE A 143 2.17 -0.49 26.85
N GLY A 144 3.20 0.09 27.45
CA GLY A 144 4.08 -0.53 28.43
C GLY A 144 3.34 -1.00 29.69
N GLY A 145 2.38 -0.22 30.18
CA GLY A 145 1.52 -0.64 31.29
C GLY A 145 0.69 -1.88 30.96
N ARG A 146 0.14 -1.98 29.74
CA ARG A 146 -0.56 -3.19 29.28
C ARG A 146 0.41 -4.35 29.06
N TYR A 147 1.60 -4.08 28.55
CA TYR A 147 2.64 -5.08 28.34
C TYR A 147 3.04 -5.74 29.66
N LEU A 148 3.19 -4.99 30.75
CA LEU A 148 3.45 -5.54 32.07
C LEU A 148 2.39 -6.57 32.49
N VAL A 149 1.11 -6.21 32.35
CA VAL A 149 -0.01 -7.10 32.71
C VAL A 149 0.01 -8.39 31.87
N VAL A 150 0.31 -8.29 30.57
CA VAL A 150 0.46 -9.48 29.71
C VAL A 150 1.70 -10.28 30.11
N SER A 151 2.82 -9.61 30.38
CA SER A 151 4.08 -10.26 30.73
C SER A 151 4.00 -11.00 32.05
N ASP A 152 3.23 -10.53 33.03
CA ASP A 152 3.01 -11.26 34.29
C ASP A 152 2.37 -12.63 34.04
N VAL A 153 1.40 -12.71 33.12
CA VAL A 153 0.78 -13.98 32.70
C VAL A 153 1.79 -14.89 32.00
N LEU A 154 2.62 -14.32 31.11
CA LEU A 154 3.62 -15.09 30.38
C LEU A 154 4.76 -15.59 31.29
N ILE A 155 5.19 -14.79 32.27
CA ILE A 155 6.19 -15.17 33.26
C ILE A 155 5.66 -16.32 34.12
N ASP A 156 4.44 -16.21 34.65
CA ASP A 156 3.81 -17.26 35.45
C ASP A 156 3.66 -18.59 34.67
N LEU A 157 3.29 -18.51 33.39
CA LEU A 157 3.23 -19.69 32.51
C LEU A 157 4.61 -20.29 32.26
N GLY A 158 5.61 -19.46 31.98
CA GLY A 158 6.99 -19.90 31.74
C GLY A 158 7.57 -20.63 32.96
N GLU A 159 7.35 -20.09 34.16
CA GLU A 159 7.79 -20.71 35.42
C GLU A 159 7.11 -22.06 35.66
N GLN A 160 5.79 -22.16 35.45
CA GLN A 160 5.05 -23.40 35.66
C GLN A 160 5.37 -24.50 34.65
N LEU A 161 5.76 -24.13 33.44
CA LEU A 161 6.17 -25.05 32.38
C LEU A 161 7.68 -25.35 32.41
N ASN A 162 8.46 -24.56 33.17
CA ASN A 162 9.91 -24.58 33.17
C ASN A 162 10.50 -24.39 31.76
N VAL A 163 10.02 -23.35 31.07
CA VAL A 163 10.44 -22.97 29.71
C VAL A 163 10.85 -21.50 29.70
N THR A 164 11.71 -21.13 28.76
CA THR A 164 12.09 -19.72 28.54
C THR A 164 10.94 -18.93 27.93
N GLN A 165 11.00 -17.60 28.02
CA GLN A 165 9.98 -16.73 27.41
C GLN A 165 9.94 -16.83 25.88
N TRP A 166 11.08 -17.17 25.26
CA TRP A 166 11.15 -17.43 23.82
C TRP A 166 10.46 -18.73 23.44
N GLU A 167 10.74 -19.81 24.18
CA GLU A 167 10.09 -21.10 24.01
C GLU A 167 8.57 -20.98 24.22
N LEU A 168 8.16 -20.18 25.21
CA LEU A 168 6.75 -19.90 25.47
C LEU A 168 6.08 -19.18 24.29
N ASP A 169 6.74 -18.21 23.64
CA ASP A 169 6.20 -17.56 22.44
C ASP A 169 5.98 -18.57 21.30
N HIS A 170 6.85 -19.58 21.17
CA HIS A 170 6.64 -20.68 20.22
C HIS A 170 5.44 -21.56 20.60
N LEU A 171 5.26 -21.85 21.88
CA LEU A 171 4.07 -22.56 22.35
C LEU A 171 2.79 -21.78 22.05
N MET A 172 2.79 -20.45 22.17
CA MET A 172 1.65 -19.61 21.78
C MET A 172 1.29 -19.79 20.30
N TRP A 173 2.30 -19.88 19.42
CA TRP A 173 2.06 -20.18 18.01
C TRP A 173 1.48 -21.58 17.79
N LEU A 174 1.99 -22.60 18.47
CA LEU A 174 1.50 -23.98 18.38
C LEU A 174 0.05 -24.14 18.86
N VAL A 175 -0.35 -23.41 19.90
CA VAL A 175 -1.74 -23.37 20.40
C VAL A 175 -2.73 -23.01 19.29
N LEU A 176 -2.32 -22.22 18.30
CA LEU A 176 -3.18 -21.78 17.21
C LEU A 176 -3.23 -22.77 16.03
N GLN A 177 -2.37 -23.79 16.01
CA GLN A 177 -2.35 -24.76 14.91
C GLN A 177 -3.40 -25.85 15.12
N ASP A 178 -3.97 -26.32 14.01
CA ASP A 178 -4.87 -27.48 14.03
C ASP A 178 -4.09 -28.81 14.15
N ASP A 179 -2.88 -28.87 13.57
CA ASP A 179 -1.93 -29.98 13.72
C ASP A 179 -0.74 -29.54 14.59
N PRO A 180 -0.53 -30.15 15.78
CA PRO A 180 0.58 -29.81 16.67
C PRO A 180 1.96 -30.18 16.10
N ASN A 181 2.03 -30.92 14.99
CA ASN A 181 3.27 -31.20 14.26
C ASN A 181 3.54 -30.22 13.12
N THR A 182 2.71 -29.17 12.98
CA THR A 182 2.94 -28.10 11.99
C THR A 182 4.29 -27.46 12.26
N VAL A 183 5.15 -27.43 11.25
CA VAL A 183 6.44 -26.77 11.31
C VAL A 183 6.26 -25.30 10.96
N LEU A 184 6.92 -24.44 11.75
CA LEU A 184 6.98 -23.02 11.46
C LEU A 184 7.90 -22.79 10.27
N GLU A 185 7.30 -22.50 9.11
CA GLU A 185 8.00 -22.20 7.87
C GLU A 185 8.16 -20.68 7.69
N PRO A 186 9.24 -20.20 7.04
CA PRO A 186 9.35 -18.80 6.67
C PRO A 186 8.13 -18.38 5.86
N ILE A 187 7.51 -17.23 6.18
CA ILE A 187 6.63 -16.58 5.21
C ILE A 187 7.49 -16.27 4.00
N GLN A 188 7.12 -16.81 2.84
CA GLN A 188 7.83 -16.61 1.59
C GLN A 188 7.89 -15.10 1.32
N LYS A 189 9.06 -14.49 1.52
CA LYS A 189 9.28 -13.09 1.16
C LYS A 189 8.87 -12.90 -0.29
N ALA A 190 8.24 -11.77 -0.58
CA ALA A 190 7.87 -11.50 -1.95
C ALA A 190 9.11 -11.48 -2.85
N GLU A 191 9.05 -12.19 -3.97
CA GLU A 191 10.16 -12.21 -4.90
C GLU A 191 10.24 -10.84 -5.61
N SER A 192 11.44 -10.28 -5.76
CA SER A 192 11.61 -9.04 -6.52
C SER A 192 11.07 -9.18 -7.95
N GLY A 193 10.42 -8.14 -8.46
CA GLY A 193 9.74 -8.18 -9.76
C GLY A 193 8.33 -8.82 -9.73
N THR A 194 7.80 -9.12 -8.55
CA THR A 194 6.41 -9.52 -8.37
C THR A 194 5.54 -8.36 -7.89
N PHE A 195 4.24 -8.48 -8.12
CA PHE A 195 3.24 -7.58 -7.55
C PHE A 195 3.20 -7.70 -6.01
N ASN A 196 3.56 -8.85 -5.46
CA ASN A 196 3.70 -9.04 -4.02
C ASN A 196 4.78 -8.11 -3.44
N ALA A 197 5.94 -8.02 -4.10
CA ALA A 197 7.02 -7.15 -3.67
C ALA A 197 6.59 -5.69 -3.79
N LEU A 198 5.86 -5.35 -4.86
CA LEU A 198 5.26 -4.03 -5.04
C LEU A 198 4.34 -3.64 -3.86
N ILE A 199 3.52 -4.57 -3.37
CA ILE A 199 2.65 -4.33 -2.20
C ILE A 199 3.49 -4.04 -0.96
N GLU A 200 4.46 -4.90 -0.66
CA GLU A 200 5.32 -4.75 0.52
C GLU A 200 6.11 -3.43 0.47
N GLU A 201 6.66 -3.08 -0.70
CA GLU A 201 7.44 -1.85 -0.91
C GLU A 201 6.60 -0.58 -0.84
N THR A 202 5.38 -0.60 -1.37
CA THR A 202 4.49 0.59 -1.44
C THR A 202 3.85 0.89 -0.08
N SER A 203 3.52 -0.14 0.70
CA SER A 203 2.59 0.00 1.82
C SER A 203 2.96 -0.78 3.09
N GLY A 204 3.81 -1.80 2.98
CA GLY A 204 4.12 -2.71 4.08
C GLY A 204 2.95 -3.60 4.53
N TYR A 205 1.87 -3.73 3.74
CA TYR A 205 0.73 -4.57 4.11
C TYR A 205 1.13 -6.05 4.30
N ASP A 206 0.47 -6.70 5.26
CA ASP A 206 0.63 -8.13 5.51
C ASP A 206 -0.02 -8.94 4.38
N LEU A 207 0.80 -9.58 3.54
CA LEU A 207 0.33 -10.40 2.43
C LEU A 207 -0.61 -11.57 2.84
N SER A 208 -0.58 -12.01 4.11
CA SER A 208 -1.50 -13.05 4.62
C SER A 208 -2.92 -12.53 4.88
N THR A 209 -3.06 -11.21 5.06
CA THR A 209 -4.35 -10.51 5.16
C THR A 209 -4.82 -9.96 3.81
N CYS A 210 -4.02 -10.14 2.75
CA CYS A 210 -4.28 -9.60 1.43
C CYS A 210 -4.79 -10.66 0.46
N ARG A 211 -5.69 -10.25 -0.45
CA ARG A 211 -6.25 -11.11 -1.50
C ARG A 211 -6.03 -10.53 -2.89
N PHE A 212 -5.63 -11.39 -3.83
CA PHE A 212 -5.74 -11.15 -5.26
C PHE A 212 -7.08 -11.65 -5.77
N VAL A 213 -7.82 -10.80 -6.48
CA VAL A 213 -9.12 -11.15 -7.06
C VAL A 213 -9.12 -10.81 -8.55
N ARG A 214 -9.35 -11.81 -9.40
CA ARG A 214 -9.48 -11.64 -10.85
C ARG A 214 -10.90 -11.88 -11.29
N HIS A 215 -11.48 -10.88 -11.93
CA HIS A 215 -12.84 -10.94 -12.42
C HIS A 215 -12.96 -11.66 -13.77
N SER A 216 -14.19 -11.97 -14.15
CA SER A 216 -14.54 -12.59 -15.42
C SER A 216 -14.36 -11.61 -16.60
N PRO A 217 -14.32 -12.08 -17.86
CA PRO A 217 -14.21 -11.20 -19.04
C PRO A 217 -15.30 -10.11 -19.14
N LYS A 218 -16.45 -10.24 -18.46
CA LYS A 218 -17.48 -9.20 -18.39
C LYS A 218 -16.93 -7.90 -17.78
N SER A 219 -16.01 -7.99 -16.82
CA SER A 219 -15.41 -6.83 -16.15
C SER A 219 -14.61 -5.95 -17.10
N VAL A 220 -14.04 -6.51 -18.18
CA VAL A 220 -13.33 -5.76 -19.22
C VAL A 220 -14.26 -4.76 -19.92
N GLY A 221 -15.52 -5.16 -20.17
CA GLY A 221 -16.54 -4.28 -20.73
C GLY A 221 -16.93 -3.16 -19.78
N LEU A 222 -17.01 -3.44 -18.48
CA LEU A 222 -17.31 -2.44 -17.45
C LEU A 222 -16.15 -1.44 -17.33
N TRP A 223 -14.91 -1.93 -17.27
CA TRP A 223 -13.69 -1.13 -17.25
C TRP A 223 -13.62 -0.14 -18.43
N LYS A 224 -13.90 -0.63 -19.64
CA LYS A 224 -13.91 0.20 -20.87
C LYS A 224 -14.98 1.31 -20.85
N LYS A 225 -16.09 1.11 -20.12
CA LYS A 225 -17.12 2.14 -19.98
C LYS A 225 -16.68 3.21 -18.98
N SER A 226 -16.33 2.80 -17.77
CA SER A 226 -15.72 3.65 -16.76
C SER A 226 -15.22 2.82 -15.59
N ARG A 227 -14.22 3.33 -14.87
CA ARG A 227 -13.77 2.74 -13.60
C ARG A 227 -14.89 2.69 -12.57
N ALA A 228 -15.70 3.74 -12.45
CA ALA A 228 -16.80 3.79 -11.49
C ALA A 228 -17.84 2.68 -11.73
N ASN A 229 -18.05 2.28 -12.99
CA ASN A 229 -18.92 1.18 -13.34
C ASN A 229 -18.33 -0.19 -12.92
N LEU A 230 -17.02 -0.36 -13.11
CA LEU A 230 -16.33 -1.56 -12.63
C LEU A 230 -16.31 -1.64 -11.09
N GLU A 231 -16.08 -0.53 -10.41
CA GLU A 231 -16.07 -0.46 -8.95
C GLU A 231 -17.44 -0.72 -8.33
N HIS A 232 -18.50 -0.23 -8.98
CA HIS A 232 -19.86 -0.59 -8.62
C HIS A 232 -20.00 -2.12 -8.59
N TYR A 233 -19.52 -2.80 -9.63
CA TYR A 233 -19.56 -4.26 -9.74
C TYR A 233 -18.76 -5.01 -8.65
N PHE A 234 -17.68 -4.43 -8.09
CA PHE A 234 -16.93 -5.06 -6.99
C PHE A 234 -17.74 -5.18 -5.70
N GLY A 235 -18.67 -4.25 -5.48
CA GLY A 235 -19.47 -4.21 -4.25
C GLY A 235 -20.52 -5.30 -4.12
N TYR A 236 -20.67 -6.20 -5.11
CA TYR A 236 -21.72 -7.21 -5.15
C TYR A 236 -21.19 -8.62 -5.35
N GLN A 237 -21.72 -9.58 -4.57
CA GLN A 237 -21.54 -11.00 -4.81
C GLN A 237 -22.83 -11.77 -4.54
N ARG A 238 -23.33 -12.49 -5.53
CA ARG A 238 -24.50 -13.36 -5.36
C ARG A 238 -24.20 -14.50 -4.38
N ASP A 239 -25.21 -14.90 -3.61
CA ASP A 239 -25.10 -15.89 -2.53
C ASP A 239 -24.75 -17.31 -3.01
N ASP A 240 -24.99 -17.62 -4.27
CA ASP A 240 -24.61 -18.89 -4.92
C ASP A 240 -23.11 -19.01 -5.20
N ASN A 241 -22.34 -17.94 -4.95
CA ASN A 241 -20.91 -17.88 -5.18
C ASN A 241 -20.15 -17.68 -3.86
N ALA A 242 -18.93 -18.23 -3.80
CA ALA A 242 -18.03 -18.00 -2.67
C ALA A 242 -17.70 -16.51 -2.53
N ASN A 243 -17.58 -16.03 -1.29
CA ASN A 243 -17.13 -14.67 -1.00
C ASN A 243 -15.71 -14.46 -1.58
N PRO A 244 -15.46 -13.50 -2.50
CA PRO A 244 -14.12 -13.25 -3.04
C PRO A 244 -13.10 -12.86 -1.99
N TYR A 245 -13.55 -12.13 -0.98
CA TYR A 245 -12.69 -11.44 -0.04
C TYR A 245 -12.40 -12.29 1.20
N HIS A 246 -13.29 -13.23 1.53
CA HIS A 246 -13.23 -13.97 2.79
C HIS A 246 -13.02 -12.98 3.96
N ASN A 247 -11.94 -13.13 4.74
CA ASN A 247 -11.60 -12.26 5.86
C ASN A 247 -10.38 -11.36 5.54
N ALA A 248 -10.14 -11.06 4.26
CA ALA A 248 -9.05 -10.19 3.87
C ALA A 248 -9.31 -8.74 4.30
N GLU A 249 -8.27 -8.08 4.81
CA GLU A 249 -8.30 -6.66 5.13
C GLU A 249 -8.16 -5.82 3.85
N VAL A 250 -7.30 -6.27 2.93
CA VAL A 250 -6.98 -5.57 1.69
C VAL A 250 -7.15 -6.50 0.49
N VAL A 251 -7.74 -5.97 -0.58
CA VAL A 251 -8.01 -6.70 -1.81
C VAL A 251 -7.46 -5.95 -3.02
N PHE A 252 -6.76 -6.68 -3.89
CA PHE A 252 -6.19 -6.18 -5.13
C PHE A 252 -6.96 -6.78 -6.30
N GLN A 253 -7.63 -5.92 -7.05
CA GLN A 253 -8.56 -6.30 -8.10
C GLN A 253 -7.86 -6.33 -9.46
N PHE A 254 -8.16 -7.36 -10.24
CA PHE A 254 -7.61 -7.59 -11.57
C PHE A 254 -8.69 -7.96 -12.58
N ILE A 255 -8.47 -7.62 -13.85
CA ILE A 255 -9.30 -8.06 -14.98
C ILE A 255 -8.45 -8.82 -15.99
N PRO A 256 -9.03 -9.71 -16.81
CA PRO A 256 -8.30 -10.38 -17.88
C PRO A 256 -7.74 -9.37 -18.90
N SER A 257 -6.47 -9.52 -19.28
CA SER A 257 -5.88 -8.80 -20.41
C SER A 257 -6.24 -9.48 -21.74
N GLU A 258 -5.77 -8.94 -22.87
CA GLU A 258 -5.89 -9.57 -24.19
C GLU A 258 -5.28 -10.99 -24.21
N ASN A 259 -4.17 -11.17 -23.49
CA ASN A 259 -3.66 -12.49 -23.17
C ASN A 259 -4.37 -13.05 -21.93
N SER A 260 -5.14 -14.13 -22.11
CA SER A 260 -5.88 -14.77 -21.01
C SER A 260 -5.01 -15.33 -19.88
N ALA A 261 -3.68 -15.44 -20.08
CA ALA A 261 -2.71 -15.84 -19.06
C ALA A 261 -2.26 -14.68 -18.15
N THR A 262 -2.51 -13.43 -18.55
CA THR A 262 -2.20 -12.24 -17.75
C THR A 262 -3.47 -11.58 -17.22
N ALA A 263 -3.28 -10.69 -16.25
CA ALA A 263 -4.33 -9.88 -15.68
C ALA A 263 -3.85 -8.46 -15.41
N LEU A 264 -4.66 -7.48 -15.81
CA LEU A 264 -4.43 -6.06 -15.60
C LEU A 264 -4.91 -5.66 -14.21
N PHE A 265 -4.06 -4.98 -13.45
CA PHE A 265 -4.41 -4.40 -12.16
C PHE A 265 -5.36 -3.22 -12.34
N VAL A 266 -6.48 -3.22 -11.61
CA VAL A 266 -7.56 -2.21 -11.75
C VAL A 266 -7.93 -1.50 -10.44
N GLY A 267 -7.24 -1.81 -9.34
CA GLY A 267 -7.38 -1.07 -8.08
C GLY A 267 -7.11 -1.90 -6.84
N ALA A 268 -6.73 -1.23 -5.76
CA ALA A 268 -6.59 -1.80 -4.43
C ALA A 268 -7.62 -1.17 -3.48
N TYR A 269 -8.18 -1.99 -2.60
CA TYR A 269 -9.25 -1.57 -1.71
C TYR A 269 -9.11 -2.19 -0.32
N ARG A 270 -9.42 -1.43 0.73
CA ARG A 270 -9.66 -1.94 2.07
C ARG A 270 -11.10 -2.43 2.18
N VAL A 271 -11.29 -3.61 2.77
CA VAL A 271 -12.62 -4.17 3.05
C VAL A 271 -13.06 -3.64 4.42
N LEU A 272 -14.10 -2.80 4.44
CA LEU A 272 -14.59 -2.19 5.67
C LEU A 272 -15.70 -3.00 6.31
N ASP A 273 -16.62 -3.51 5.49
CA ASP A 273 -17.81 -4.19 5.99
C ASP A 273 -18.43 -5.12 4.93
N GLN A 274 -19.19 -6.09 5.40
CA GLN A 274 -19.99 -7.03 4.59
C GLN A 274 -21.37 -7.23 5.22
N TRP A 275 -22.41 -7.14 4.40
CA TRP A 275 -23.79 -7.41 4.83
C TRP A 275 -24.58 -8.14 3.73
N LYS A 276 -25.77 -8.62 4.11
CA LYS A 276 -26.68 -9.34 3.22
C LYS A 276 -27.83 -8.44 2.79
N PHE A 277 -28.08 -8.42 1.49
CA PHE A 277 -29.34 -7.94 0.93
C PHE A 277 -30.32 -9.12 0.83
N PRO A 278 -31.64 -8.94 1.09
CA PRO A 278 -32.34 -7.70 1.43
C PRO A 278 -32.43 -7.38 2.93
N GLU A 279 -31.72 -8.12 3.81
CA GLU A 279 -31.77 -7.90 5.27
C GLU A 279 -31.37 -6.48 5.64
N ASP A 280 -30.34 -5.95 4.99
CA ASP A 280 -29.96 -4.54 5.03
C ASP A 280 -30.06 -3.94 3.62
N GLN A 281 -30.85 -2.87 3.51
CA GLN A 281 -31.16 -2.19 2.26
C GLN A 281 -30.19 -1.07 1.90
N ARG A 282 -29.17 -0.81 2.73
CA ARG A 282 -28.19 0.22 2.43
C ARG A 282 -27.39 -0.11 1.18
N GLN A 283 -26.94 0.95 0.52
CA GLN A 283 -26.06 0.87 -0.63
C GLN A 283 -24.60 0.93 -0.18
N HIS A 284 -23.74 0.18 -0.84
CA HIS A 284 -22.31 0.20 -0.54
C HIS A 284 -21.65 1.52 -0.97
N ILE A 285 -20.49 1.84 -0.40
CA ILE A 285 -19.77 3.12 -0.62
C ILE A 285 -19.54 3.44 -2.10
N LEU A 286 -19.26 2.43 -2.92
CA LEU A 286 -18.99 2.58 -4.36
C LEU A 286 -20.25 2.49 -5.23
N TYR A 287 -21.44 2.57 -4.64
CA TYR A 287 -22.71 2.49 -5.37
C TYR A 287 -22.90 3.64 -6.35
N ARG A 288 -23.47 3.31 -7.51
CA ARG A 288 -23.86 4.27 -8.55
C ARG A 288 -25.24 3.89 -9.06
N ALA A 289 -26.22 4.75 -8.81
CA ALA A 289 -27.60 4.52 -9.23
C ALA A 289 -27.74 4.32 -10.76
N GLU A 290 -26.88 4.96 -11.54
CA GLU A 290 -26.80 4.82 -13.00
C GLU A 290 -26.33 3.44 -13.49
N PHE A 291 -25.72 2.63 -12.62
CA PHE A 291 -25.19 1.30 -12.94
C PHE A 291 -25.90 0.16 -12.19
N GLY A 292 -26.75 0.49 -11.22
CA GLY A 292 -27.47 -0.48 -10.41
C GLY A 292 -28.50 -1.26 -11.24
N GLU A 293 -28.34 -2.58 -11.30
CA GLU A 293 -29.47 -3.47 -11.57
C GLU A 293 -30.34 -3.48 -10.30
N ASN A 294 -31.66 -3.33 -10.45
CA ASN A 294 -32.62 -3.70 -9.40
C ASN A 294 -32.56 -5.23 -9.25
N ASP A 295 -31.49 -5.75 -8.64
CA ASP A 295 -31.36 -7.17 -8.38
C ASP A 295 -32.11 -7.47 -7.07
N ASP A 296 -33.30 -8.05 -7.22
CA ASP A 296 -34.18 -8.44 -6.13
C ASP A 296 -33.71 -9.75 -5.43
N HIS A 297 -32.65 -10.39 -5.95
CA HIS A 297 -32.14 -11.64 -5.39
C HIS A 297 -31.26 -11.40 -4.15
N PRO A 298 -31.22 -12.33 -3.20
CA PRO A 298 -30.27 -12.28 -2.08
C PRO A 298 -28.81 -12.26 -2.56
N HIS A 299 -28.02 -11.35 -2.00
CA HIS A 299 -26.60 -11.21 -2.31
C HIS A 299 -25.84 -10.54 -1.16
N SER A 300 -24.54 -10.82 -1.07
CA SER A 300 -23.62 -10.05 -0.23
C SER A 300 -23.29 -8.71 -0.88
N ARG A 301 -23.21 -7.67 -0.05
CA ARG A 301 -22.66 -6.36 -0.40
C ARG A 301 -21.42 -6.06 0.43
N PHE A 302 -20.50 -5.27 -0.14
CA PHE A 302 -19.22 -4.95 0.49
C PHE A 302 -18.93 -3.45 0.44
N ASP A 303 -18.57 -2.90 1.58
CA ASP A 303 -18.00 -1.57 1.67
C ASP A 303 -16.50 -1.64 1.41
N LEU A 304 -16.10 -0.99 0.31
CA LEU A 304 -14.73 -0.95 -0.17
C LEU A 304 -14.23 0.47 -0.19
N GLU A 305 -13.10 0.71 0.45
CA GLU A 305 -12.39 1.99 0.44
C GLU A 305 -11.18 1.89 -0.48
N ARG A 306 -11.01 2.84 -1.42
CA ARG A 306 -9.85 2.87 -2.31
C ARG A 306 -8.57 3.14 -1.51
N LEU A 307 -7.48 2.49 -1.90
CA LEU A 307 -6.13 2.75 -1.38
C LEU A 307 -5.35 3.67 -2.34
N PRO A 308 -5.21 4.98 -2.05
CA PRO A 308 -4.61 5.94 -2.96
C PRO A 308 -3.15 5.65 -3.32
N GLU A 309 -2.41 4.98 -2.45
CA GLU A 309 -1.01 4.61 -2.64
C GLU A 309 -0.79 3.66 -3.83
N PHE A 310 -1.83 2.96 -4.31
CA PHE A 310 -1.74 2.08 -5.48
C PHE A 310 -2.30 2.69 -6.76
N GLU A 311 -2.82 3.92 -6.71
CA GLU A 311 -3.54 4.55 -7.81
C GLU A 311 -2.66 4.71 -9.07
N GLU A 312 -1.35 4.91 -8.89
CA GLU A 312 -0.41 5.06 -10.00
C GLU A 312 -0.22 3.79 -10.83
N PHE A 313 -0.53 2.61 -10.27
CA PHE A 313 -0.37 1.32 -10.95
C PHE A 313 -1.63 0.88 -11.69
N VAL A 314 -2.78 1.51 -11.40
CA VAL A 314 -4.08 1.15 -11.97
C VAL A 314 -4.07 1.29 -13.48
N GLY A 315 -4.35 0.20 -14.18
CA GLY A 315 -4.33 0.14 -15.64
C GLY A 315 -2.93 0.14 -16.26
N ARG A 316 -1.86 0.03 -15.47
CA ARG A 316 -0.46 0.09 -15.92
C ARG A 316 0.35 -1.15 -15.63
N VAL A 317 -0.04 -1.90 -14.59
CA VAL A 317 0.62 -3.13 -14.20
C VAL A 317 -0.21 -4.33 -14.65
N GLU A 318 0.40 -5.20 -15.44
CA GLU A 318 -0.12 -6.52 -15.76
C GLU A 318 0.74 -7.60 -15.10
N VAL A 319 0.08 -8.60 -14.54
CA VAL A 319 0.73 -9.72 -13.87
C VAL A 319 0.45 -11.03 -14.59
N GLU A 320 1.38 -11.97 -14.50
CA GLU A 320 1.14 -13.36 -14.86
C GLU A 320 0.16 -13.96 -13.87
N TRP A 321 -1.03 -14.34 -14.36
CA TRP A 321 -2.03 -14.98 -13.50
C TRP A 321 -1.72 -16.46 -13.28
N GLY A 322 -1.03 -17.09 -14.25
CA GLY A 322 -0.64 -18.50 -14.27
C GLY A 322 -1.72 -19.44 -14.83
N THR A 323 -1.41 -20.74 -14.90
CA THR A 323 -2.33 -21.80 -15.36
C THR A 323 -3.45 -22.11 -14.36
N GLY A 324 -3.36 -21.58 -13.14
CA GLY A 324 -4.39 -21.59 -12.10
C GLY A 324 -5.62 -20.71 -12.41
N ALA A 325 -5.97 -20.55 -13.69
CA ALA A 325 -7.08 -19.74 -14.17
C ALA A 325 -8.47 -20.14 -13.62
N ARG A 326 -8.55 -21.23 -12.85
CA ARG A 326 -9.77 -21.67 -12.13
C ARG A 326 -9.98 -20.95 -10.79
N ALA A 327 -8.93 -20.47 -10.14
CA ALA A 327 -9.04 -19.74 -8.88
C ALA A 327 -9.05 -18.23 -9.16
N TRP A 328 -10.25 -17.67 -9.15
CA TRP A 328 -10.52 -16.25 -9.37
C TRP A 328 -10.24 -15.40 -8.12
N SER A 329 -10.01 -16.02 -6.96
CA SER A 329 -9.58 -15.39 -5.72
C SER A 329 -8.45 -16.20 -5.07
N GLN A 330 -7.36 -15.53 -4.68
CA GLN A 330 -6.10 -16.15 -4.24
C GLN A 330 -5.44 -15.31 -3.13
N TRP A 331 -4.93 -15.96 -2.07
CA TRP A 331 -4.19 -15.28 -1.01
C TRP A 331 -2.84 -14.77 -1.53
N CYS A 332 -2.44 -13.55 -1.16
CA CYS A 332 -1.21 -12.95 -1.65
C CYS A 332 0.04 -13.68 -1.13
N ASN A 333 0.09 -14.04 0.15
CA ASN A 333 1.25 -14.71 0.76
C ASN A 333 1.63 -16.06 0.11
N THR A 334 0.67 -16.77 -0.49
CA THR A 334 0.92 -18.09 -1.10
C THR A 334 0.96 -18.05 -2.63
N ASN A 335 0.71 -16.90 -3.26
CA ASN A 335 0.59 -16.78 -4.72
C ASN A 335 1.43 -15.61 -5.23
N GLN A 336 2.68 -15.87 -5.60
CA GLN A 336 3.54 -14.85 -6.18
C GLN A 336 3.09 -14.50 -7.61
N LYS A 337 2.81 -13.21 -7.85
CA LYS A 337 2.35 -12.70 -9.14
C LYS A 337 3.46 -11.93 -9.85
N ARG A 338 4.17 -12.58 -10.78
CA ARG A 338 5.20 -11.92 -11.59
C ARG A 338 4.60 -10.78 -12.40
N ILE A 339 5.26 -9.64 -12.42
CA ILE A 339 4.85 -8.51 -13.28
C ILE A 339 5.27 -8.85 -14.71
N ALA A 340 4.28 -9.06 -15.58
CA ALA A 340 4.49 -9.35 -16.99
C ALA A 340 4.75 -8.07 -17.79
N LYS A 341 4.10 -6.97 -17.38
CA LYS A 341 4.23 -5.66 -18.02
C LYS A 341 4.00 -4.57 -16.98
N HIS A 342 4.84 -3.55 -17.00
CA HIS A 342 4.62 -2.32 -16.26
C HIS A 342 4.85 -1.17 -17.22
N THR A 343 3.80 -0.45 -17.57
CA THR A 343 3.91 0.71 -18.45
C THR A 343 4.10 1.97 -17.63
N THR A 344 5.22 2.65 -17.83
CA THR A 344 5.49 3.89 -17.12
C THR A 344 4.61 5.03 -17.64
N GLN A 345 4.43 6.06 -16.83
CA GLN A 345 3.68 7.25 -17.26
C GLN A 345 4.36 7.95 -18.46
N ASP A 346 5.69 7.91 -18.52
CA ASP A 346 6.47 8.40 -19.66
C ASP A 346 6.15 7.64 -20.95
N GLU A 347 6.10 6.30 -20.89
CA GLU A 347 5.75 5.46 -22.03
C GLU A 347 4.32 5.71 -22.52
N LEU A 348 3.36 5.87 -21.60
CA LEU A 348 1.97 6.19 -21.95
C LEU A 348 1.83 7.55 -22.63
N LEU A 349 2.63 8.54 -22.22
CA LEU A 349 2.52 9.91 -22.70
C LEU A 349 3.49 10.24 -23.84
N SER A 350 4.44 9.36 -24.18
CA SER A 350 5.46 9.63 -25.21
C SER A 350 4.84 10.06 -26.54
N GLU A 351 3.83 9.33 -27.02
CA GLU A 351 3.13 9.70 -28.26
C GLU A 351 2.46 11.08 -28.18
N ALA A 352 1.90 11.43 -27.01
CA ALA A 352 1.28 12.72 -26.81
C ALA A 352 2.36 13.83 -26.85
N TYR A 353 3.49 13.62 -26.20
CA TYR A 353 4.63 14.53 -26.23
C TYR A 353 5.20 14.71 -27.65
N GLU A 354 5.33 13.63 -28.41
CA GLU A 354 5.78 13.65 -29.81
C GLU A 354 4.81 14.42 -30.70
N LYS A 355 3.49 14.20 -30.56
CA LYS A 355 2.46 14.97 -31.29
C LYS A 355 2.53 16.46 -30.95
N ILE A 356 2.74 16.79 -29.68
CA ILE A 356 2.91 18.18 -29.25
C ILE A 356 4.16 18.79 -29.88
N ALA A 357 5.30 18.10 -29.79
CA ALA A 357 6.58 18.53 -30.33
C ALA A 357 6.48 18.77 -31.85
N ALA A 358 5.86 17.84 -32.59
CA ALA A 358 5.57 17.98 -34.01
C ALA A 358 4.68 19.20 -34.30
N GLY A 359 3.65 19.44 -33.48
CA GLY A 359 2.78 20.61 -33.58
C GLY A 359 3.52 21.93 -33.34
N VAL A 360 4.47 21.98 -32.40
CA VAL A 360 5.32 23.16 -32.18
C VAL A 360 6.25 23.37 -33.39
N LYS A 361 6.96 22.32 -33.82
CA LYS A 361 7.86 22.36 -35.01
C LYS A 361 7.12 22.89 -36.25
N TYR A 362 5.88 22.45 -36.47
CA TYR A 362 5.04 22.91 -37.58
C TYR A 362 4.70 24.41 -37.48
N ARG A 363 4.35 24.91 -36.28
CA ARG A 363 4.01 26.33 -36.06
C ARG A 363 5.22 27.27 -36.15
N THR A 364 6.42 26.75 -35.95
CA THR A 364 7.66 27.54 -35.93
C THR A 364 8.47 27.44 -37.23
N LYS A 365 8.01 26.65 -38.22
CA LYS A 365 8.62 26.66 -39.57
C LYS A 365 8.30 27.99 -40.27
N HIS A 366 9.30 28.55 -40.95
CA HIS A 366 9.20 29.82 -41.68
C HIS A 366 8.00 29.87 -42.65
N ASP A 367 7.35 31.03 -42.66
CA ASP A 367 6.11 31.39 -43.36
C ASP A 367 6.22 31.46 -44.90
N SER A 368 7.25 30.84 -45.51
CA SER A 368 7.48 30.92 -46.96
C SER A 368 6.53 30.03 -47.79
N ASP A 369 5.71 29.19 -47.16
CA ASP A 369 4.75 28.31 -47.85
C ASP A 369 3.27 28.64 -47.55
N ARG A 370 2.97 29.78 -46.91
CA ARG A 370 1.59 30.20 -46.60
C ARG A 370 1.21 31.53 -47.27
N GLU A 371 1.14 31.51 -48.60
CA GLU A 371 0.26 32.45 -49.29
C GLU A 371 -1.21 31.99 -49.14
N ILE A 372 -1.83 32.31 -48.02
CA ILE A 372 -3.29 32.50 -47.97
C ILE A 372 -3.57 33.82 -47.26
N GLN A 373 -4.11 34.76 -48.04
CA GLN A 373 -4.54 36.10 -47.65
C GLN A 373 -5.37 36.12 -46.37
N VAL A 374 -4.78 36.54 -45.24
CA VAL A 374 -5.48 37.33 -44.23
C VAL A 374 -4.49 38.35 -43.67
N GLN A 375 -4.68 39.63 -44.00
CA GLN A 375 -4.05 40.72 -43.26
C GLN A 375 -4.53 40.69 -41.81
N LYS A 376 -3.79 40.00 -40.94
CA LYS A 376 -3.73 40.28 -39.51
C LYS A 376 -2.26 40.28 -39.13
N THR A 377 -1.82 41.35 -38.49
CA THR A 377 -0.48 41.56 -37.94
C THR A 377 -0.18 40.53 -36.84
N VAL A 378 0.04 39.26 -37.21
CA VAL A 378 0.40 38.20 -36.28
C VAL A 378 1.92 38.11 -36.28
N LYS A 379 2.56 38.63 -35.23
CA LYS A 379 4.01 38.47 -35.01
C LYS A 379 4.36 36.97 -35.02
N ALA A 380 5.43 36.61 -35.73
CA ALA A 380 5.86 35.22 -35.92
C ALA A 380 6.16 34.50 -34.59
N VAL A 381 5.91 33.18 -34.54
CA VAL A 381 6.23 32.30 -33.42
C VAL A 381 7.56 31.60 -33.72
N ALA A 382 8.48 31.55 -32.74
CA ALA A 382 9.84 31.05 -32.97
C ALA A 382 10.19 29.88 -32.04
N LEU A 383 11.08 29.00 -32.50
CA LEU A 383 11.74 27.98 -31.68
C LEU A 383 13.20 28.42 -31.50
N LYS A 384 13.72 28.40 -30.26
CA LYS A 384 15.11 28.82 -30.01
C LYS A 384 16.09 27.98 -30.83
N ALA A 385 17.12 28.62 -31.40
CA ALA A 385 18.15 27.92 -32.17
C ALA A 385 18.82 26.82 -31.32
N GLY A 386 18.93 25.61 -31.87
CA GLY A 386 19.48 24.44 -31.18
C GLY A 386 18.56 23.81 -30.12
N CYS A 387 17.33 24.29 -29.94
CA CYS A 387 16.37 23.69 -29.02
C CYS A 387 15.74 22.43 -29.64
N ASP A 388 16.00 21.28 -29.02
CA ASP A 388 15.20 20.08 -29.24
C ASP A 388 13.93 20.16 -28.40
N ILE A 389 12.85 20.61 -29.05
CA ILE A 389 11.55 20.81 -28.41
C ILE A 389 10.94 19.52 -27.85
N GLU A 390 11.24 18.36 -28.44
CA GLU A 390 10.72 17.08 -27.93
C GLU A 390 11.38 16.73 -26.61
N THR A 391 12.71 16.80 -26.55
CA THR A 391 13.49 16.63 -25.33
C THR A 391 13.07 17.64 -24.26
N LEU A 392 12.85 18.90 -24.63
CA LEU A 392 12.38 19.94 -23.70
C LEU A 392 11.00 19.60 -23.11
N ILE A 393 10.03 19.19 -23.93
CA ILE A 393 8.68 18.82 -23.47
C ILE A 393 8.73 17.61 -22.54
N LYS A 394 9.44 16.55 -22.93
CA LYS A 394 9.58 15.33 -22.13
C LYS A 394 10.20 15.64 -20.76
N ARG A 395 11.31 16.40 -20.74
CA ARG A 395 11.98 16.82 -19.50
C ARG A 395 11.06 17.67 -18.60
N LEU A 396 10.42 18.70 -19.13
CA LEU A 396 9.51 19.55 -18.36
C LEU A 396 8.32 18.75 -17.79
N ALA A 397 7.75 17.83 -18.57
CA ALA A 397 6.65 17.01 -18.09
C ALA A 397 7.08 16.08 -16.95
N HIS A 398 8.28 15.48 -17.04
CA HIS A 398 8.86 14.66 -15.98
C HIS A 398 9.15 15.48 -14.71
N GLU A 399 9.80 16.65 -14.83
CA GLU A 399 10.06 17.57 -13.72
C GLU A 399 8.76 18.05 -13.03
N GLN A 400 7.65 18.09 -13.76
CA GLN A 400 6.32 18.41 -13.25
C GLN A 400 5.54 17.20 -12.70
N GLY A 401 6.14 16.00 -12.67
CA GLY A 401 5.45 14.78 -12.23
C GLY A 401 4.27 14.39 -13.11
N HIS A 402 4.35 14.68 -14.42
CA HIS A 402 3.29 14.45 -15.41
C HIS A 402 1.94 15.08 -15.05
N ARG A 403 1.99 16.25 -14.43
CA ARG A 403 0.82 17.03 -14.01
C ARG A 403 0.85 18.42 -14.63
N CYS A 404 -0.33 18.97 -14.82
CA CYS A 404 -0.50 20.35 -15.28
C CYS A 404 0.15 21.32 -14.29
N LYS A 405 1.06 22.17 -14.76
CA LYS A 405 1.78 23.13 -13.93
C LYS A 405 0.87 24.11 -13.16
N ILE A 406 -0.32 24.38 -13.70
CA ILE A 406 -1.27 25.34 -13.15
C ILE A 406 -2.27 24.70 -12.19
N THR A 407 -2.86 23.55 -12.57
CA THR A 407 -3.98 22.93 -11.84
C THR A 407 -3.61 21.67 -11.08
N ASN A 408 -2.40 21.14 -11.30
CA ASN A 408 -1.91 19.86 -10.76
C ASN A 408 -2.71 18.61 -11.20
N ILE A 409 -3.61 18.76 -12.17
CA ILE A 409 -4.37 17.65 -12.76
C ILE A 409 -3.39 16.73 -13.53
N PRO A 410 -3.47 15.39 -13.36
CA PRO A 410 -2.67 14.45 -14.14
C PRO A 410 -2.92 14.56 -15.64
N PHE A 411 -1.87 14.39 -16.44
CA PHE A 411 -2.01 14.30 -17.89
C PHE A 411 -2.64 12.97 -18.32
N GLU A 412 -3.45 13.04 -19.37
CA GLU A 412 -3.98 11.90 -20.09
C GLU A 412 -3.32 11.78 -21.47
N PRO A 413 -3.23 10.59 -22.10
CA PRO A 413 -2.67 10.45 -23.44
C PRO A 413 -3.46 11.19 -24.53
N SER A 414 -4.75 11.48 -24.28
CA SER A 414 -5.64 12.14 -25.23
C SER A 414 -6.72 12.97 -24.52
N GLY A 415 -7.61 13.63 -25.28
CA GLY A 415 -8.70 14.41 -24.71
C GLY A 415 -8.31 15.82 -24.25
N TRP A 416 -9.08 16.37 -23.31
CA TRP A 416 -8.92 17.74 -22.79
C TRP A 416 -7.82 17.85 -21.71
N ASN A 417 -7.55 16.76 -21.01
CA ASN A 417 -6.46 16.65 -20.04
C ASN A 417 -5.12 16.26 -20.68
N ALA A 418 -5.09 16.08 -22.01
CA ALA A 418 -3.84 15.85 -22.74
C ALA A 418 -2.84 16.98 -22.51
N PRO A 419 -1.53 16.67 -22.45
CA PRO A 419 -0.51 17.69 -22.25
C PRO A 419 -0.52 18.70 -23.41
N SER A 420 -0.14 19.93 -23.11
CA SER A 420 -0.05 21.02 -24.07
C SER A 420 1.02 22.01 -23.61
N PRO A 421 1.84 22.55 -24.51
CA PRO A 421 2.85 23.53 -24.15
C PRO A 421 2.18 24.89 -24.07
N ASP A 422 2.29 25.52 -22.92
CA ASP A 422 1.84 26.88 -22.64
C ASP A 422 3.07 27.78 -22.44
N ARG A 423 2.98 29.01 -22.92
CA ARG A 423 4.04 30.00 -22.72
C ARG A 423 3.79 30.70 -21.40
N ILE A 424 4.83 30.76 -20.57
CA ILE A 424 4.76 31.44 -19.27
C ILE A 424 4.54 32.93 -19.48
N ASP A 425 5.30 33.53 -20.41
CA ASP A 425 5.10 34.88 -20.90
C ASP A 425 4.56 34.83 -22.34
N SER A 426 3.36 35.38 -22.56
CA SER A 426 2.72 35.39 -23.88
C SER A 426 3.30 36.44 -24.84
N ASP A 427 4.03 37.43 -24.32
CA ASP A 427 4.72 38.43 -25.12
C ASP A 427 6.05 37.88 -25.67
N ASP A 428 6.67 36.95 -24.95
CA ASP A 428 7.83 36.17 -25.40
C ASP A 428 7.39 34.92 -26.20
N ARG A 429 7.35 35.05 -27.53
CA ARG A 429 6.84 34.01 -28.44
C ARG A 429 7.85 32.90 -28.78
N GLU A 430 8.99 32.86 -28.09
CA GLU A 430 10.02 31.85 -28.29
C GLU A 430 9.77 30.61 -27.44
N TYR A 431 9.74 29.43 -28.07
CA TYR A 431 9.81 28.17 -27.34
C TYR A 431 11.25 27.92 -26.89
N ALA A 432 11.50 28.06 -25.58
CA ALA A 432 12.79 27.80 -24.97
C ALA A 432 12.64 27.30 -23.53
N ASP A 433 13.74 26.77 -22.99
CA ASP A 433 13.86 26.45 -21.58
C ASP A 433 13.57 27.67 -20.69
N GLY A 434 12.85 27.47 -19.59
CA GLY A 434 12.41 28.54 -18.69
C GLY A 434 11.31 29.47 -19.23
N LYS A 435 10.88 29.33 -20.49
CA LYS A 435 9.82 30.15 -21.11
C LYS A 435 8.51 29.40 -21.34
N VAL A 436 8.56 28.08 -21.26
CA VAL A 436 7.46 27.17 -21.59
C VAL A 436 7.22 26.25 -20.40
N GLN A 437 5.94 25.93 -20.17
CA GLN A 437 5.48 24.96 -19.19
C GLN A 437 4.50 23.99 -19.84
N ILE A 438 4.30 22.82 -19.23
CA ILE A 438 3.30 21.86 -19.72
C ILE A 438 2.02 21.97 -18.89
N VAL A 439 0.89 22.19 -19.56
CA VAL A 439 -0.43 22.30 -18.95
C VAL A 439 -1.42 21.38 -19.65
N CYS A 440 -2.60 21.13 -19.07
CA CYS A 440 -3.66 20.43 -19.79
C CYS A 440 -4.14 21.26 -20.99
N LYS A 441 -4.53 20.61 -22.07
CA LYS A 441 -5.05 21.25 -23.30
C LYS A 441 -6.19 22.22 -23.02
N TRP A 442 -7.11 21.87 -22.13
CA TRP A 442 -8.20 22.77 -21.74
C TRP A 442 -7.69 24.00 -20.97
N VAL A 443 -6.66 23.86 -20.14
CA VAL A 443 -6.04 24.98 -19.40
C VAL A 443 -5.41 25.95 -20.39
N ASN A 444 -4.61 25.45 -21.32
CA ASN A 444 -3.99 26.29 -22.35
C ASN A 444 -5.05 27.05 -23.16
N PHE A 445 -6.15 26.38 -23.50
CA PHE A 445 -7.26 26.99 -24.21
C PHE A 445 -8.00 28.05 -23.39
N ALA A 446 -8.31 27.77 -22.12
CA ALA A 446 -9.10 28.64 -21.25
C ALA A 446 -8.30 29.84 -20.73
N LYS A 447 -7.02 29.64 -20.40
CA LYS A 447 -6.10 30.68 -19.94
C LYS A 447 -5.86 31.75 -21.00
N GLY A 448 -5.69 31.33 -22.25
CA GLY A 448 -5.33 32.24 -23.34
C GLY A 448 -4.00 32.95 -23.05
N ASN A 449 -3.99 34.28 -23.13
CA ASN A 449 -2.81 35.11 -22.86
C ASN A 449 -2.72 35.64 -21.42
N LYS A 450 -3.57 35.15 -20.51
CA LYS A 450 -3.59 35.63 -19.13
C LYS A 450 -2.35 35.11 -18.37
N PRO A 451 -1.82 35.91 -17.42
CA PRO A 451 -0.89 35.40 -16.42
C PRO A 451 -1.46 34.23 -15.60
N ASP A 452 -0.59 33.34 -15.16
CA ASP A 452 -0.95 32.11 -14.43
C ASP A 452 -1.71 32.40 -13.12
N ASP A 453 -1.28 33.41 -12.38
CA ASP A 453 -1.88 33.86 -11.12
C ASP A 453 -3.32 34.36 -11.32
N VAL A 454 -3.54 35.21 -12.33
CA VAL A 454 -4.87 35.70 -12.69
C VAL A 454 -5.79 34.55 -13.09
N PHE A 455 -5.30 33.57 -13.85
CA PHE A 455 -6.10 32.41 -14.23
C PHE A 455 -6.44 31.52 -13.03
N ARG A 456 -5.51 31.30 -12.10
CA ARG A 456 -5.77 30.55 -10.86
C ARG A 456 -6.83 31.24 -10.01
N GLU A 457 -6.75 32.56 -9.87
CA GLU A 457 -7.75 33.33 -9.13
C GLU A 457 -9.16 33.20 -9.75
N LEU A 458 -9.27 33.31 -11.08
CA LEU A 458 -10.54 33.11 -11.79
C LEU A 458 -11.11 31.69 -11.57
N MET A 459 -10.25 30.66 -11.57
CA MET A 459 -10.69 29.28 -11.29
C MET A 459 -11.19 29.11 -9.85
N LEU A 460 -10.55 29.77 -8.88
CA LEU A 460 -11.00 29.77 -7.48
C LEU A 460 -12.36 30.47 -7.34
N GLN A 461 -12.52 31.65 -7.94
CA GLN A 461 -13.80 32.38 -7.96
C GLN A 461 -14.91 31.57 -8.61
N ALA A 462 -14.63 30.88 -9.73
CA ALA A 462 -15.58 30.00 -10.39
C ALA A 462 -15.97 28.80 -9.49
N ALA A 463 -15.00 28.20 -8.80
CA ALA A 463 -15.24 27.11 -7.87
C ALA A 463 -16.11 27.54 -6.67
N GLU A 464 -15.87 28.74 -6.13
CA GLU A 464 -16.69 29.34 -5.07
C GLU A 464 -18.12 29.61 -5.53
N CYS A 465 -18.29 30.19 -6.73
CA CYS A 465 -19.61 30.40 -7.32
C CYS A 465 -20.37 29.07 -7.49
N MET A 466 -19.69 28.03 -7.99
CA MET A 466 -20.31 26.70 -8.14
C MET A 466 -20.68 26.07 -6.80
N LYS A 467 -19.87 26.25 -5.74
CA LYS A 467 -20.22 25.82 -4.38
C LYS A 467 -21.45 26.56 -3.83
N GLY A 468 -21.58 27.86 -4.08
CA GLY A 468 -22.75 28.66 -3.71
C GLY A 468 -24.04 28.28 -4.46
N VAL A 469 -23.92 27.77 -5.69
CA VAL A 469 -25.05 27.24 -6.47
C VAL A 469 -25.49 25.86 -5.99
N LEU A 470 -24.57 25.04 -5.47
CA LEU A 470 -24.89 23.71 -4.93
C LEU A 470 -25.58 23.78 -3.56
N THR A 471 -25.27 24.77 -2.72
CA THR A 471 -25.97 25.00 -1.44
C THR A 471 -27.37 25.62 -1.58
N THR A 472 -27.62 26.34 -2.67
CA THR A 472 -28.97 26.87 -2.98
C THR A 472 -29.87 25.86 -3.68
N LYS A 473 -29.31 24.83 -4.33
CA LYS A 473 -30.09 23.70 -4.89
C LYS A 473 -30.43 22.61 -3.87
N SER A 474 -29.76 22.54 -2.72
CA SER A 474 -30.13 21.64 -1.62
C SER A 474 -31.19 22.22 -0.67
N SER A 475 -31.68 23.43 -0.95
CA SER A 475 -32.71 24.14 -0.18
C SER A 475 -34.00 24.42 -0.97
N LEU A 476 -34.21 23.71 -2.09
CA LEU A 476 -35.45 23.70 -2.86
C LEU A 476 -36.03 22.28 -2.97
#